data_AF-A0A062Y003-F1
#
_entry.id   AF-A0A062Y003-F1
#
_cell.length_a   1.000
_cell.length_b   1.000
_cell.length_c   1.000
_cell.angle_alpha   90.00
_cell.angle_beta   90.00
_cell.angle_gamma   90.00
#
_symmetry.space_group_name_H-M   'P 1'
#
loop_
_entity.id
_entity.type
_entity.pdbx_description
1 polymer ?
#
loop_
_entity_poly.entity_id
_entity_poly.type
_entity_poly.pdbx_seq_one_letter_code
_entity_poly.pdbx_strand_id
1 'polypeptide(L)'
;MSEEEKEKKPVKVIDRRWFTPDGELREDLPPAPPASTEPTATPQQQSAPKTQEVPKEEPQKGRGGVHLPNRLSFFDLVDFFAQQALALLSGQIPGRGRDPETARYFIDLLGVVQEKTAAQLTPEEARYLDDVLFQLRALYVQANR
;
A
#
# COMPACT_ATOMS: atom_id res chain seq x y z
N MET A 1 24.87 -38.66 44.73
CA MET A 1 24.02 -37.49 44.48
C MET A 1 24.40 -36.99 43.09
N SER A 2 23.44 -37.07 42.18
CA SER A 2 23.55 -36.67 40.77
C SER A 2 23.24 -35.18 40.64
N GLU A 3 23.94 -34.46 39.77
CA GLU A 3 23.51 -33.21 39.11
C GLU A 3 24.58 -32.89 38.04
N GLU A 4 24.43 -33.44 36.83
CA GLU A 4 23.84 -32.77 35.65
C GLU A 4 24.78 -31.73 35.01
N GLU A 5 25.79 -32.23 34.28
CA GLU A 5 26.60 -31.43 33.36
C GLU A 5 25.80 -31.23 32.06
N LYS A 6 25.14 -30.06 31.95
CA LYS A 6 24.39 -29.68 30.75
C LYS A 6 25.33 -29.56 29.53
N GLU A 7 25.34 -30.59 28.70
CA GLU A 7 25.83 -30.54 27.31
C GLU A 7 25.15 -29.39 26.56
N LYS A 8 25.90 -28.34 26.27
CA LYS A 8 25.47 -27.25 25.39
C LYS A 8 25.48 -27.76 23.95
N LYS A 9 24.32 -28.21 23.47
CA LYS A 9 24.12 -28.61 22.07
C LYS A 9 24.39 -27.42 21.14
N PRO A 10 25.19 -27.57 20.06
CA PRO A 10 25.47 -26.48 19.13
C PRO A 10 24.21 -26.13 18.31
N VAL A 11 23.83 -24.85 18.33
CA VAL A 11 22.71 -24.32 17.55
C VAL A 11 23.17 -24.16 16.10
N LYS A 12 22.65 -25.00 15.20
CA LYS A 12 22.93 -24.90 13.76
C LYS A 12 21.95 -23.91 13.13
N VAL A 13 22.41 -22.68 12.94
CA VAL A 13 21.65 -21.66 12.21
C VAL A 13 21.80 -21.92 10.72
N ILE A 14 20.70 -22.29 10.06
CA ILE A 14 20.67 -22.52 8.61
C ILE A 14 20.19 -21.23 7.97
N ASP A 15 21.09 -20.54 7.27
CA ASP A 15 20.75 -19.35 6.49
C ASP A 15 19.97 -19.75 5.23
N ARG A 16 18.71 -19.31 5.14
CA ARG A 16 17.80 -19.54 3.99
C ARG A 16 17.67 -18.30 3.09
N ARG A 17 18.52 -17.29 3.26
CA ARG A 17 18.47 -16.09 2.43
C ARG A 17 18.76 -16.46 0.97
N TRP A 18 17.98 -15.85 0.08
CA TRP A 18 18.14 -15.95 -1.37
C TRP A 18 19.36 -15.17 -1.89
N PHE A 19 20.01 -14.41 -1.01
CA PHE A 19 21.13 -13.55 -1.32
C PHE A 19 22.33 -13.94 -0.45
N THR A 20 23.53 -13.83 -1.03
CA THR A 20 24.80 -13.92 -0.29
C THR A 20 24.96 -12.70 0.63
N PRO A 21 25.85 -12.74 1.64
CA PRO A 21 26.13 -11.57 2.49
C PRO A 21 26.63 -10.33 1.72
N ASP A 22 27.12 -10.51 0.50
CA ASP A 22 27.52 -9.44 -0.43
C ASP A 22 26.35 -8.89 -1.27
N GLY A 23 25.13 -9.40 -1.08
CA GLY A 23 23.92 -8.90 -1.75
C GLY A 23 23.66 -9.48 -3.14
N GLU A 24 24.45 -10.46 -3.58
CA GLU A 24 24.24 -11.14 -4.86
C GLU A 24 23.25 -12.31 -4.73
N LEU A 25 22.44 -12.54 -5.77
CA LEU A 25 21.47 -13.62 -5.79
C LEU A 25 22.20 -14.97 -5.89
N ARG A 26 21.85 -15.93 -5.02
CA ARG A 26 22.50 -17.24 -4.95
C ARG A 26 22.06 -18.12 -6.13
N GLU A 27 23.03 -18.62 -6.91
CA GLU A 27 22.77 -19.41 -8.13
C GLU A 27 22.33 -20.87 -7.90
N ASP A 28 22.34 -21.38 -6.66
CA ASP A 28 21.85 -22.73 -6.29
C ASP A 28 20.31 -22.81 -6.26
N LEU A 29 19.64 -22.22 -7.26
CA LEU A 29 18.21 -22.40 -7.51
C LEU A 29 18.01 -23.62 -8.43
N PRO A 30 17.05 -24.54 -8.14
CA PRO A 30 16.66 -25.55 -9.10
C PRO A 30 16.22 -24.86 -10.42
N PRO A 31 16.67 -25.34 -11.59
CA PRO A 31 16.43 -24.66 -12.85
C PRO A 31 14.94 -24.53 -13.13
N ALA A 32 14.50 -23.30 -13.41
CA ALA A 32 13.19 -23.04 -13.97
C ALA A 32 13.06 -23.75 -15.32
N PRO A 33 11.91 -24.39 -15.64
CA PRO A 33 11.71 -25.05 -16.92
C PRO A 33 11.83 -24.04 -18.07
N PRO A 34 12.52 -24.37 -19.17
CA PRO A 34 12.78 -23.43 -20.24
C PRO A 34 11.49 -23.02 -20.96
N ALA A 35 11.32 -21.71 -21.13
CA ALA A 35 10.37 -21.11 -22.05
C ALA A 35 10.67 -21.60 -23.48
N SER A 36 9.77 -22.42 -24.02
CA SER A 36 9.83 -22.88 -25.40
C SER A 36 9.21 -21.81 -26.31
N THR A 37 10.06 -21.13 -27.06
CA THR A 37 9.68 -20.40 -28.26
C THR A 37 9.55 -21.39 -29.41
N GLU A 38 8.37 -21.53 -29.99
CA GLU A 38 8.19 -21.63 -31.45
C GLU A 38 6.72 -21.38 -31.87
N PRO A 39 6.48 -20.69 -33.01
CA PRO A 39 5.16 -20.32 -33.50
C PRO A 39 4.61 -21.39 -34.46
N THR A 40 3.35 -21.81 -34.29
CA THR A 40 2.59 -22.49 -35.36
C THR A 40 1.11 -22.16 -35.20
N ALA A 41 0.58 -21.48 -36.20
CA ALA A 41 -0.85 -21.32 -36.41
C ALA A 41 -1.46 -22.62 -36.95
N THR A 42 -2.54 -23.10 -36.34
CA THR A 42 -3.69 -23.70 -37.05
C THR A 42 -4.94 -23.56 -36.17
N PRO A 43 -6.06 -23.02 -36.69
CA PRO A 43 -7.31 -22.88 -35.94
C PRO A 43 -8.06 -24.21 -35.90
N GLN A 44 -8.27 -24.77 -34.71
CA GLN A 44 -9.28 -25.81 -34.48
C GLN A 44 -10.24 -25.36 -33.38
N GLN A 45 -11.31 -24.74 -33.86
CA GLN A 45 -12.58 -24.61 -33.19
C GLN A 45 -13.22 -26.00 -33.10
N GLN A 46 -13.36 -26.56 -31.90
CA GLN A 46 -14.43 -27.52 -31.59
C GLN A 46 -14.57 -27.79 -30.08
N SER A 47 -15.83 -27.75 -29.66
CA SER A 47 -16.43 -28.35 -28.46
C SER A 47 -16.08 -27.77 -27.08
N ALA A 48 -16.76 -26.67 -26.73
CA ALA A 48 -17.18 -26.43 -25.35
C ALA A 48 -18.51 -27.14 -25.08
N PRO A 49 -18.61 -27.94 -24.00
CA PRO A 49 -19.88 -28.01 -23.29
C PRO A 49 -19.71 -27.70 -21.80
N LYS A 50 -20.70 -26.97 -21.28
CA LYS A 50 -21.09 -26.81 -19.87
C LYS A 50 -20.15 -26.05 -18.94
N THR A 51 -20.62 -24.88 -18.51
CA THR A 51 -20.81 -24.51 -17.09
C THR A 51 -21.69 -23.25 -17.11
N GLN A 52 -23.01 -23.42 -16.98
CA GLN A 52 -23.74 -23.04 -15.76
C GLN A 52 -23.45 -21.61 -15.32
N GLU A 53 -24.37 -20.73 -15.69
CA GLU A 53 -24.67 -19.49 -14.97
C GLU A 53 -24.58 -19.71 -13.46
N VAL A 54 -23.70 -18.94 -12.83
CA VAL A 54 -23.80 -18.60 -11.42
C VAL A 54 -23.91 -17.09 -11.35
N PRO A 55 -25.14 -16.55 -11.24
CA PRO A 55 -25.35 -15.16 -10.87
C PRO A 55 -24.88 -14.94 -9.43
N LYS A 56 -23.93 -14.04 -9.21
CA LYS A 56 -23.74 -13.43 -7.90
C LYS A 56 -23.29 -11.98 -8.01
N GLU A 57 -24.23 -11.18 -8.49
CA GLU A 57 -24.30 -9.77 -8.14
C GLU A 57 -24.96 -9.72 -6.75
N GLU A 58 -24.17 -9.53 -5.70
CA GLU A 58 -24.67 -9.11 -4.39
C GLU A 58 -24.07 -7.74 -4.05
N PRO A 59 -24.90 -6.72 -3.84
CA PRO A 59 -24.48 -5.37 -3.48
C PRO A 59 -24.19 -5.32 -1.98
N GLN A 60 -22.92 -5.20 -1.58
CA GLN A 60 -22.61 -4.91 -0.18
C GLN A 60 -22.76 -3.42 0.10
N LYS A 61 -24.02 -3.01 0.28
CA LYS A 61 -24.38 -1.82 1.05
C LYS A 61 -24.84 -2.26 2.43
N GLY A 62 -24.03 -1.97 3.45
CA GLY A 62 -24.48 -1.89 4.84
C GLY A 62 -23.74 -2.79 5.81
N ARG A 63 -22.84 -2.19 6.61
CA ARG A 63 -22.93 -2.15 8.08
C ARG A 63 -21.72 -1.40 8.64
N GLY A 64 -22.00 -0.43 9.50
CA GLY A 64 -21.02 0.31 10.29
C GLY A 64 -20.28 -0.60 11.27
N GLY A 65 -19.25 -1.27 10.77
CA GLY A 65 -18.08 -1.67 11.52
C GLY A 65 -16.90 -0.99 10.85
N VAL A 66 -15.93 -0.50 11.63
CA VAL A 66 -14.66 -0.03 11.06
C VAL A 66 -14.00 -1.24 10.42
N HIS A 67 -14.28 -1.48 9.14
CA HIS A 67 -13.51 -2.39 8.32
C HIS A 67 -12.18 -1.67 8.14
N LEU A 68 -11.24 -1.88 9.07
CA LEU A 68 -9.84 -1.58 8.75
C LEU A 68 -9.53 -2.50 7.58
N PRO A 69 -9.33 -1.97 6.36
CA PRO A 69 -8.92 -2.81 5.27
C PRO A 69 -7.61 -3.49 5.69
N ASN A 70 -7.50 -4.80 5.45
CA ASN A 70 -6.29 -5.57 5.77
C ASN A 70 -5.02 -5.05 5.02
N ARG A 71 -5.20 -4.07 4.14
CA ARG A 71 -4.16 -3.29 3.47
C ARG A 71 -4.60 -1.82 3.48
N LEU A 72 -3.81 -0.95 4.12
CA LEU A 72 -3.92 0.50 3.93
C LEU A 72 -3.59 0.81 2.46
N SER A 73 -4.43 1.62 1.82
CA SER A 73 -4.21 2.13 0.48
C SER A 73 -3.49 3.48 0.50
N PHE A 74 -2.99 3.93 -0.66
CA PHE A 74 -2.44 5.27 -0.80
C PHE A 74 -3.50 6.35 -0.51
N PHE A 75 -4.74 6.12 -0.95
CA PHE A 75 -5.87 7.00 -0.67
C PHE A 75 -6.10 7.17 0.84
N ASP A 76 -6.06 6.09 1.63
CA ASP A 76 -6.22 6.17 3.09
C ASP A 76 -5.13 7.03 3.75
N LEU A 77 -3.89 6.94 3.25
CA LEU A 77 -2.78 7.75 3.75
C LEU A 77 -3.00 9.25 3.45
N VAL A 78 -3.41 9.56 2.22
CA VAL A 78 -3.71 10.93 1.80
C VAL A 78 -4.90 11.50 2.57
N ASP A 79 -5.98 10.72 2.71
CA ASP A 79 -7.16 11.10 3.50
C ASP A 79 -6.80 11.37 4.96
N PHE A 80 -5.97 10.51 5.57
CA PHE A 80 -5.51 10.72 6.94
C PHE A 80 -4.81 12.07 7.09
N PHE A 81 -3.82 12.39 6.25
CA PHE A 81 -3.14 13.68 6.32
C PHE A 81 -4.05 14.86 5.99
N ALA A 82 -4.96 14.69 5.03
CA ALA A 82 -5.91 15.72 4.64
C ALA A 82 -6.88 16.05 5.78
N GLN A 83 -7.40 15.04 6.47
CA GLN A 83 -8.26 15.21 7.64
C GLN A 83 -7.53 15.92 8.79
N GLN A 84 -6.27 15.59 9.03
CA GLN A 84 -5.46 16.27 10.04
C GLN A 84 -5.27 17.75 9.70
N ALA A 85 -4.92 18.07 8.45
CA ALA A 85 -4.82 19.45 7.97
C ALA A 85 -6.16 20.18 8.10
N LEU A 86 -7.26 19.56 7.70
CA LEU A 86 -8.59 20.14 7.75
C LEU A 86 -9.08 20.39 9.19
N ALA A 87 -8.82 19.47 10.11
CA ALA A 87 -9.17 19.62 11.53
C ALA A 87 -8.46 20.85 12.15
N LEU A 88 -7.19 21.05 11.79
CA LEU A 88 -6.40 22.20 12.23
C LEU A 88 -6.87 23.52 11.58
N LEU A 89 -7.25 23.48 10.29
CA LEU A 89 -7.78 24.63 9.55
C LEU A 89 -9.19 25.03 9.99
N SER A 90 -10.01 24.06 10.40
CA SER A 90 -11.38 24.30 10.87
C SER A 90 -11.44 24.64 12.36
N GLY A 91 -10.35 24.41 13.11
CA GLY A 91 -10.31 24.64 14.55
C GLY A 91 -11.19 23.67 15.35
N GLN A 92 -11.55 22.52 14.78
CA GLN A 92 -12.36 21.51 15.45
C GLN A 92 -11.60 20.71 16.52
N ILE A 93 -10.34 21.06 16.81
CA ILE A 93 -9.55 20.43 17.86
C ILE A 93 -9.85 21.10 19.21
N PRO A 94 -10.51 20.39 20.15
CA PRO A 94 -10.85 20.94 21.46
C PRO A 94 -9.57 21.34 22.21
N GLY A 95 -9.52 22.60 22.68
CA GLY A 95 -8.42 23.15 23.46
C GLY A 95 -7.24 23.72 22.65
N ARG A 96 -7.14 23.45 21.35
CA ARG A 96 -6.07 23.98 20.49
C ARG A 96 -6.54 25.10 19.55
N GLY A 97 -7.83 25.14 19.23
CA GLY A 97 -8.39 26.12 18.30
C GLY A 97 -7.85 25.95 16.88
N ARG A 98 -7.95 27.01 16.09
CA ARG A 98 -7.45 27.04 14.70
C ARG A 98 -5.93 27.22 14.72
N ASP A 99 -5.22 26.33 14.03
CA ASP A 99 -3.76 26.37 13.93
C ASP A 99 -3.34 26.20 12.45
N PRO A 100 -3.32 27.30 11.69
CA PRO A 100 -2.97 27.25 10.27
C PRO A 100 -1.50 26.87 10.04
N GLU A 101 -0.58 27.24 10.95
CA GLU A 101 0.84 26.86 10.79
C GLU A 101 1.03 25.35 10.83
N THR A 102 0.42 24.67 11.81
CA THR A 102 0.49 23.21 11.87
C THR A 102 -0.26 22.56 10.69
N ALA A 103 -1.35 23.17 10.21
CA ALA A 103 -2.02 22.67 9.00
C ALA A 103 -1.12 22.75 7.75
N ARG A 104 -0.35 23.83 7.61
CA ARG A 104 0.62 24.00 6.51
C ARG A 104 1.65 22.88 6.52
N TYR A 105 2.15 22.49 7.69
CA TYR A 105 3.09 21.36 7.81
C TYR A 105 2.53 20.07 7.18
N PHE A 106 1.25 19.76 7.38
CA PHE A 106 0.62 18.58 6.77
C PHE A 106 0.44 18.72 5.25
N ILE A 107 0.13 19.93 4.76
CA ILE A 107 0.05 20.21 3.31
C ILE A 107 1.42 20.05 2.65
N ASP A 108 2.46 20.59 3.28
CA ASP A 108 3.83 20.49 2.78
C ASP A 108 4.31 19.03 2.81
N LEU A 109 3.96 18.27 3.85
CA LEU A 109 4.24 16.84 3.92
C LEU A 109 3.58 16.06 2.78
N LEU A 110 2.32 16.36 2.44
CA LEU A 110 1.65 15.76 1.28
C LEU A 110 2.36 16.13 -0.04
N GLY A 111 2.91 17.34 -0.14
CA GLY A 111 3.77 17.75 -1.26
C GLY A 111 5.05 16.92 -1.34
N VAL A 112 5.71 16.66 -0.21
CA VAL A 112 6.89 15.78 -0.17
C VAL A 112 6.52 14.34 -0.56
N VAL A 113 5.37 13.85 -0.08
CA VAL A 113 4.86 12.52 -0.48
C VAL A 113 4.67 12.50 -2.00
N GLN A 114 4.00 13.50 -2.59
CA GLN A 114 3.82 13.61 -4.04
C GLN A 114 5.15 13.54 -4.79
N GLU A 115 6.15 14.34 -4.41
CA GLU A 115 7.46 14.35 -5.08
C GLU A 115 8.18 13.01 -4.97
N LYS A 116 8.08 12.35 -3.81
CA LYS A 116 8.74 11.07 -3.55
C LYS A 116 8.00 9.89 -4.19
N THR A 117 6.69 9.98 -4.38
CA THR A 117 5.88 8.91 -4.96
C THR A 117 5.52 9.13 -6.43
N ALA A 118 5.89 10.26 -7.03
CA ALA A 118 5.59 10.63 -8.42
C ALA A 118 5.90 9.52 -9.45
N ALA A 119 6.99 8.77 -9.27
CA ALA A 119 7.40 7.71 -10.19
C ALA A 119 6.64 6.38 -10.00
N GLN A 120 5.91 6.22 -8.89
CA GLN A 120 5.15 5.01 -8.55
C GLN A 120 3.63 5.25 -8.52
N LEU A 121 3.19 6.50 -8.67
CA LEU A 121 1.78 6.87 -8.63
C LEU A 121 1.04 6.43 -9.88
N THR A 122 -0.12 5.81 -9.68
CA THR A 122 -1.09 5.62 -10.76
C THR A 122 -1.72 6.96 -11.17
N PRO A 123 -2.25 7.09 -12.40
CA PRO A 123 -2.90 8.33 -12.85
C PRO A 123 -4.09 8.76 -11.97
N GLU A 124 -4.75 7.81 -11.33
CA GLU A 124 -5.89 8.04 -10.43
C GLU A 124 -5.42 8.59 -9.09
N GLU A 125 -4.39 7.98 -8.48
CA GLU A 125 -3.81 8.45 -7.23
C GLU A 125 -3.17 9.84 -7.38
N ALA A 126 -2.48 10.10 -8.50
CA ALA A 126 -1.88 11.39 -8.78
C ALA A 126 -2.93 12.51 -8.85
N ARG A 127 -4.02 12.29 -9.61
CA ARG A 127 -5.13 13.24 -9.71
C ARG A 127 -5.79 13.49 -8.36
N TYR A 128 -6.05 12.42 -7.61
CA TYR A 128 -6.67 12.53 -6.30
C TYR A 128 -5.79 13.34 -5.32
N LEU A 129 -4.48 13.07 -5.29
CA LEU A 129 -3.54 13.82 -4.47
C LEU A 129 -3.48 15.30 -4.86
N ASP A 130 -3.46 15.60 -6.16
CA ASP A 130 -3.49 16.98 -6.67
C ASP A 130 -4.78 17.71 -6.26
N ASP A 131 -5.93 17.05 -6.40
CA ASP A 131 -7.23 17.61 -6.00
C ASP A 131 -7.28 17.90 -4.50
N VAL A 132 -6.79 16.98 -3.67
CA VAL A 132 -6.72 17.15 -2.21
C VAL A 132 -5.78 18.30 -1.85
N LEU A 133 -4.57 18.34 -2.42
CA LEU A 133 -3.61 19.43 -2.19
C LEU A 133 -4.18 20.78 -2.59
N PHE A 134 -4.87 20.86 -3.73
CA PHE A 134 -5.51 22.09 -4.19
C PHE A 134 -6.57 22.56 -3.20
N GLN A 135 -7.47 21.66 -2.76
CA GLN A 135 -8.51 21.98 -1.79
C GLN A 135 -7.93 22.47 -0.46
N LEU A 136 -6.94 21.75 0.09
CA LEU A 136 -6.31 22.12 1.36
C LEU A 136 -5.59 23.47 1.28
N ARG A 137 -4.89 23.74 0.17
CA ARG A 137 -4.25 25.06 -0.06
C ARG A 137 -5.27 26.18 -0.14
N ALA A 138 -6.39 25.97 -0.84
CA ALA A 138 -7.47 26.95 -0.91
C ALA A 138 -8.05 27.25 0.49
N LEU A 139 -8.30 26.20 1.27
CA LEU A 139 -8.78 26.34 2.66
C LEU A 139 -7.76 27.04 3.55
N TYR A 140 -6.46 26.77 3.39
CA TYR A 140 -5.40 27.46 4.11
C TYR A 140 -5.36 28.97 3.79
N VAL A 141 -5.49 29.35 2.52
CA VAL A 141 -5.54 30.77 2.13
C VAL A 141 -6.78 31.46 2.69
N GLN A 142 -7.95 30.80 2.63
CA GLN A 142 -9.17 31.30 3.26
C GLN A 142 -9.04 31.40 4.78
N ALA A 143 -8.26 30.50 5.38
CA ALA A 143 -8.03 30.48 6.81
C ALA A 143 -7.16 31.62 7.32
N ASN A 144 -6.25 32.08 6.47
CA ASN A 144 -5.29 33.14 6.75
C ASN A 144 -5.75 34.53 6.30
N ARG A 145 -6.99 34.66 5.80
CA ARG A 145 -7.58 35.93 5.38
C ARG A 145 -8.48 36.50 6.45
#